data_AF-A0A9E6DP20-F1
#
_entry.id   AF-A0A9E6DP20-F1
#
_cell.length_a   1.000
_cell.length_b   1.000
_cell.length_c   1.000
_cell.angle_alpha   90.00
_cell.angle_beta   90.00
_cell.angle_gamma   90.00
#
_symmetry.space_group_name_H-M   'P 1'
#
loop_
_entity.id
_entity.type
_entity.pdbx_description
1 polymer ?
#
loop_
_entity_poly.entity_id
_entity_poly.type
_entity_poly.pdbx_seq_one_letter_code
_entity_poly.pdbx_strand_id
1 'polypeptide(L)'
;DGGKVYVEVHVSGEVNEYKGYITAEEYNRRMRKLDSNAEKSEPISKPELTKAAQNYVALHRHNAVRVTLLSQSELALRLMVAHAICGSFHWNVKPDPQRADKKETQQNIHESTAQKAFFKERDEVFKLLNWPTDEGLSTCTDNFMFEVVEVFQTLQTLAEKDVMRILTFVMVETLASGTALVELLGKMLNVNMQDFWQPEGHFFDLIRDKNAINAMLADIGGKEVADGNVTSTAKVQKKIINDYLTGEGREQVNDWMPNYMKFPFQSYTKNGAGELTNNAEYAEEMPK
;
A
#
# COMPACT_ATOMS: atom_id res chain seq x y z
N ASP A 1 -29.84 -32.32 -31.69
CA ASP A 1 -28.87 -31.26 -31.35
C ASP A 1 -29.37 -30.42 -30.18
N GLY A 2 -29.03 -30.84 -28.96
CA GLY A 2 -29.40 -30.14 -27.73
C GLY A 2 -28.15 -29.63 -27.02
N GLY A 3 -27.86 -28.33 -27.15
CA GLY A 3 -26.81 -27.66 -26.37
C GLY A 3 -27.32 -27.20 -25.02
N LYS A 4 -26.48 -27.27 -23.98
CA LYS A 4 -26.77 -26.67 -22.68
C LYS A 4 -26.47 -25.17 -22.74
N VAL A 5 -27.34 -24.36 -22.15
CA VAL A 5 -27.15 -22.91 -21.96
C VAL A 5 -27.08 -22.66 -20.47
N TYR A 6 -26.03 -22.00 -20.02
CA TYR A 6 -25.90 -21.56 -18.64
C TYR A 6 -26.31 -20.10 -18.55
N VAL A 7 -27.18 -19.78 -17.61
CA VAL A 7 -27.71 -18.44 -17.43
C VAL A 7 -27.26 -17.94 -16.07
N GLU A 8 -26.49 -16.86 -16.07
CA GLU A 8 -26.09 -16.15 -14.85
C GLU A 8 -27.01 -14.93 -14.69
N VAL A 9 -27.58 -14.79 -13.49
CA VAL A 9 -28.45 -13.66 -13.15
C VAL A 9 -27.76 -12.87 -12.04
N HIS A 10 -27.36 -11.64 -12.36
CA HIS A 10 -26.72 -10.75 -11.40
C HIS A 10 -27.75 -10.07 -10.49
N VAL A 11 -27.29 -9.63 -9.31
CA VAL A 11 -28.13 -8.94 -8.31
C VAL A 11 -28.73 -7.63 -8.84
N SER A 12 -28.12 -7.03 -9.87
CA SER A 12 -28.64 -5.85 -10.60
C SER A 12 -29.81 -6.15 -11.54
N GLY A 13 -30.15 -7.43 -11.77
CA GLY A 13 -31.17 -7.87 -12.73
C GLY A 13 -30.66 -8.10 -14.16
N GLU A 14 -29.36 -7.94 -14.39
CA GLU A 14 -28.72 -8.26 -15.67
C GLU A 14 -28.57 -9.78 -15.84
N VAL A 15 -28.91 -10.31 -17.01
CA VAL A 15 -28.92 -11.73 -17.31
C VAL A 15 -27.95 -12.03 -18.45
N ASN A 16 -26.94 -12.86 -18.17
CA ASN A 16 -25.93 -13.28 -19.14
C ASN A 16 -26.16 -14.74 -19.55
N GLU A 17 -26.26 -14.99 -20.87
CA GLU A 17 -26.43 -16.32 -21.44
C GLU A 17 -25.10 -16.85 -22.02
N TYR A 18 -24.62 -17.95 -21.47
CA TYR A 18 -23.41 -18.63 -21.90
C TYR A 18 -23.77 -19.90 -22.69
N LYS A 19 -23.66 -19.81 -24.02
CA LYS A 19 -23.90 -20.92 -24.96
C LYS A 19 -22.56 -21.59 -25.32
N GLY A 20 -22.55 -22.92 -25.36
CA GLY A 20 -21.36 -23.69 -25.76
C GLY A 20 -20.36 -23.99 -24.64
N TYR A 21 -20.64 -23.54 -23.42
CA TYR A 21 -19.85 -23.90 -22.24
C TYR A 21 -20.09 -25.36 -21.87
N ILE A 22 -19.02 -26.03 -21.41
CA ILE A 22 -19.07 -27.41 -20.93
C ILE A 22 -18.53 -27.43 -19.51
N THR A 23 -19.03 -28.36 -18.69
CA THR A 23 -18.51 -28.53 -17.33
C THR A 23 -17.03 -28.91 -17.38
N ALA A 24 -16.27 -28.61 -16.32
CA ALA A 24 -14.88 -29.04 -16.20
C ALA A 24 -14.74 -30.57 -16.38
N GLU A 25 -15.73 -31.34 -15.93
CA GLU A 25 -15.78 -32.80 -16.15
C GLU A 25 -15.97 -33.18 -17.62
N GLU A 26 -16.88 -32.53 -18.35
CA GLU A 26 -17.04 -32.77 -19.80
C GLU A 26 -15.83 -32.30 -20.60
N TYR A 27 -15.23 -31.16 -20.23
CA TYR A 27 -13.99 -30.67 -20.81
C TYR A 27 -12.88 -31.69 -20.64
N ASN A 28 -12.64 -32.15 -19.40
CA ASN A 28 -11.64 -33.18 -19.09
C ASN A 28 -11.93 -34.51 -19.82
N ARG A 29 -13.20 -34.88 -19.97
CA ARG A 29 -13.60 -36.09 -20.71
C ARG A 29 -13.34 -35.96 -22.22
N ARG A 30 -13.56 -34.77 -22.80
CA ARG A 30 -13.27 -34.48 -24.22
C ARG A 30 -11.76 -34.41 -24.48
N MET A 31 -11.00 -33.77 -23.59
CA MET A 31 -9.53 -33.72 -23.67
C MET A 31 -8.92 -35.13 -23.61
N ARG A 32 -9.38 -36.00 -22.70
CA ARG A 32 -8.95 -37.41 -22.64
C ARG A 32 -9.26 -38.22 -23.91
N LYS A 33 -10.34 -37.88 -24.64
CA LYS A 33 -10.68 -38.50 -25.92
C LYS A 33 -9.86 -37.95 -27.09
N LEU A 34 -9.42 -36.69 -27.02
CA LEU A 34 -8.52 -36.10 -28.01
C LEU A 34 -7.09 -36.67 -27.85
N ASP A 35 -6.64 -36.85 -26.61
CA ASP A 35 -5.34 -37.49 -26.30
C ASP A 35 -5.28 -38.97 -26.77
N SER A 36 -6.40 -39.67 -26.88
CA SER A 36 -6.42 -41.06 -27.40
C SER A 36 -6.13 -41.18 -28.90
N ASN A 37 -6.14 -40.06 -29.65
CA ASN A 37 -5.78 -39.99 -31.07
C ASN A 37 -4.40 -39.34 -31.32
N ALA A 38 -3.70 -38.92 -30.27
CA ALA A 38 -2.31 -38.48 -30.39
C ALA A 38 -1.39 -39.71 -30.48
N GLU A 39 -0.30 -39.60 -31.27
CA GLU A 39 0.77 -40.60 -31.29
C GLU A 39 1.14 -41.00 -29.85
N LYS A 40 1.27 -42.31 -29.60
CA LYS A 40 1.59 -42.86 -28.28
C LYS A 40 2.86 -42.22 -27.74
N SER A 41 2.69 -41.18 -26.92
CA SER A 41 3.75 -40.68 -26.06
C SER A 41 4.14 -41.81 -25.10
N GLU A 42 5.43 -41.85 -24.74
CA GLU A 42 5.92 -42.83 -23.78
C GLU A 42 5.06 -42.80 -22.50
N PRO A 43 4.68 -43.97 -21.96
CA PRO A 43 3.83 -44.02 -20.78
C PRO A 43 4.53 -43.30 -19.62
N ILE A 44 3.93 -42.20 -19.18
CA ILE A 44 4.40 -41.46 -18.00
C ILE A 44 4.45 -42.45 -16.83
N SER A 45 5.66 -42.65 -16.28
CA SER A 45 5.86 -43.50 -15.11
C SER A 45 4.95 -43.02 -13.98
N LYS A 46 4.16 -43.94 -13.41
CA LYS A 46 3.25 -43.59 -12.31
C LYS A 46 4.09 -43.21 -11.09
N PRO A 47 3.73 -42.13 -10.36
CA PRO A 47 4.37 -41.82 -9.09
C PRO A 47 4.28 -43.01 -8.14
N GLU A 48 5.32 -43.20 -7.33
CA GLU A 48 5.40 -44.27 -6.32
C GLU A 48 4.21 -44.23 -5.34
N LEU A 49 3.78 -43.03 -4.95
CA LEU A 49 2.65 -42.81 -4.06
C LEU A 49 1.39 -42.37 -4.81
N THR A 50 0.25 -42.94 -4.43
CA THR A 50 -1.07 -42.42 -4.84
C THR A 50 -1.27 -41.00 -4.31
N LYS A 51 -2.14 -40.19 -4.95
CA LYS A 51 -2.45 -38.83 -4.47
C LYS A 51 -2.93 -38.80 -3.01
N ALA A 52 -3.73 -39.80 -2.60
CA ALA A 52 -4.20 -39.92 -1.23
C ALA A 52 -3.04 -40.20 -0.26
N ALA A 53 -2.10 -41.07 -0.64
CA ALA A 53 -0.90 -41.35 0.15
C ALA A 53 0.03 -40.12 0.24
N GLN A 54 0.22 -39.37 -0.85
CA GLN A 54 0.99 -38.11 -0.85
C GLN A 54 0.38 -37.10 0.13
N ASN A 55 -0.93 -36.90 0.09
CA ASN A 55 -1.64 -35.99 1.01
C ASN A 55 -1.49 -36.44 2.47
N TYR A 56 -1.70 -37.73 2.74
CA TYR A 56 -1.53 -38.30 4.08
C TYR A 56 -0.12 -38.02 4.63
N VAL A 57 0.92 -38.30 3.84
CA VAL A 57 2.32 -38.07 4.23
C VAL A 57 2.60 -36.57 4.42
N ALA A 58 2.15 -35.71 3.50
CA ALA A 58 2.35 -34.26 3.59
C ALA A 58 1.74 -33.68 4.88
N LEU A 59 0.52 -34.09 5.24
CA LEU A 59 -0.16 -33.64 6.46
C LEU A 59 0.56 -34.06 7.74
N HIS A 60 1.03 -35.30 7.82
CA HIS A 60 1.80 -35.76 8.98
C HIS A 60 3.14 -35.03 9.13
N ARG A 61 3.87 -34.84 8.02
CA ARG A 61 5.13 -34.08 8.02
C ARG A 61 4.92 -32.63 8.43
N HIS A 62 3.89 -31.98 7.88
CA HIS A 62 3.50 -30.62 8.25
C HIS A 62 3.18 -30.50 9.75
N ASN A 63 2.40 -31.41 10.31
CA ASN A 63 2.07 -31.40 11.74
C ASN A 63 3.32 -31.52 12.63
N ALA A 64 4.29 -32.36 12.27
CA ALA A 64 5.55 -32.48 13.00
C ALA A 64 6.39 -31.19 12.95
N VAL A 65 6.48 -30.55 11.77
CA VAL A 65 7.19 -29.27 11.60
C VAL A 65 6.54 -28.18 12.44
N ARG A 66 5.19 -28.08 12.42
CA ARG A 66 4.45 -27.06 13.18
C ARG A 66 4.74 -27.09 14.68
N VAL A 67 4.72 -28.26 15.30
CA VAL A 67 4.97 -28.39 16.74
C VAL A 67 6.43 -28.05 17.08
N THR A 68 7.38 -28.48 16.25
CA THR A 68 8.80 -28.17 16.45
C THR A 68 9.09 -26.67 16.32
N LEU A 69 8.45 -25.99 15.36
CA LEU A 69 8.64 -24.56 15.12
C LEU A 69 8.23 -23.68 16.30
N LEU A 70 7.31 -24.14 17.17
CA LEU A 70 6.85 -23.39 18.34
C LEU A 70 7.98 -22.97 19.28
N SER A 71 9.08 -23.73 19.31
CA SER A 71 10.25 -23.42 20.15
C SER A 71 11.34 -22.62 19.42
N GLN A 72 11.06 -22.11 18.21
CA GLN A 72 12.03 -21.47 17.32
C GLN A 72 11.53 -20.08 16.88
N SER A 73 11.38 -19.15 17.83
CA SER A 73 10.79 -17.82 17.58
C SER A 73 11.55 -17.00 16.52
N GLU A 74 12.88 -17.04 16.53
CA GLU A 74 13.73 -16.36 15.56
C GLU A 74 13.57 -16.91 14.12
N LEU A 75 13.38 -18.23 14.01
CA LEU A 75 13.11 -18.90 12.73
C LEU A 75 11.71 -18.53 12.22
N ALA A 76 10.74 -18.52 13.13
CA ALA A 76 9.37 -18.12 12.84
C ALA A 76 9.29 -16.66 12.36
N LEU A 77 10.03 -15.74 12.97
CA LEU A 77 10.09 -14.34 12.54
C LEU A 77 10.64 -14.21 11.12
N ARG A 78 11.76 -14.87 10.80
CA ARG A 78 12.33 -14.85 9.44
C ARG A 78 11.37 -15.45 8.41
N LEU A 79 10.66 -16.52 8.78
CA LEU A 79 9.64 -17.11 7.91
C LEU A 79 8.46 -16.16 7.70
N MET A 80 8.06 -15.41 8.74
CA MET A 80 7.03 -14.38 8.59
C MET A 80 7.49 -13.25 7.65
N VAL A 81 8.73 -12.80 7.76
CA VAL A 81 9.29 -11.79 6.83
C VAL A 81 9.29 -12.32 5.39
N ALA A 82 9.73 -13.56 5.17
CA ALA A 82 9.70 -14.17 3.84
C ALA A 82 8.27 -14.27 3.26
N HIS A 83 7.29 -14.65 4.07
CA HIS A 83 5.89 -14.66 3.64
C HIS A 83 5.30 -13.26 3.43
N ALA A 84 5.73 -12.24 4.17
CA ALA A 84 5.30 -10.87 3.93
C ALA A 84 5.82 -10.35 2.59
N ILE A 85 7.05 -10.72 2.22
CA ILE A 85 7.69 -10.36 0.94
C ILE A 85 7.04 -11.12 -0.22
N CYS A 86 6.99 -12.45 -0.19
CA CYS A 86 6.60 -13.25 -1.35
C CYS A 86 5.13 -13.68 -1.34
N GLY A 87 4.41 -13.40 -0.26
CA GLY A 87 3.12 -14.01 0.02
C GLY A 87 3.22 -15.50 0.41
N SER A 88 2.05 -16.07 0.71
CA SER A 88 1.84 -17.48 0.94
C SER A 88 0.38 -17.84 0.59
N PHE A 89 0.04 -19.13 0.61
CA PHE A 89 -1.35 -19.58 0.34
C PHE A 89 -2.42 -19.00 1.28
N HIS A 90 -2.04 -18.55 2.48
CA HIS A 90 -2.98 -18.10 3.51
C HIS A 90 -2.75 -16.67 3.98
N TRP A 91 -1.67 -16.06 3.55
CA TRP A 91 -1.29 -14.72 3.95
C TRP A 91 -0.55 -14.04 2.81
N ASN A 92 -1.11 -12.93 2.33
CA ASN A 92 -0.52 -12.10 1.29
C ASN A 92 -0.57 -10.65 1.79
N VAL A 93 0.50 -9.93 1.52
CA VAL A 93 0.69 -8.53 1.90
C VAL A 93 0.97 -7.77 0.61
N LYS A 94 0.44 -6.55 0.52
CA LYS A 94 0.61 -5.69 -0.67
C LYS A 94 1.10 -4.31 -0.25
N PRO A 95 1.99 -3.69 -1.05
CA PRO A 95 2.34 -2.29 -0.86
C PRO A 95 1.08 -1.42 -0.88
N ASP A 96 1.09 -0.31 -0.14
CA ASP A 96 0.06 0.71 -0.35
C ASP A 96 0.23 1.26 -1.78
N PRO A 97 -0.82 1.27 -2.61
CA PRO A 97 -0.70 1.69 -3.99
C PRO A 97 -0.42 3.19 -4.14
N GLN A 98 -0.51 3.96 -3.04
CA GLN A 98 -0.45 5.41 -2.98
C GLN A 98 -1.26 6.06 -4.10
N ARG A 99 -2.50 5.59 -4.27
CA ARG A 99 -3.36 5.99 -5.38
C ARG A 99 -3.73 7.46 -5.25
N ALA A 100 -3.17 8.29 -6.10
CA ALA A 100 -3.57 9.68 -6.23
C ALA A 100 -4.76 9.84 -7.19
N ASP A 101 -5.75 10.65 -6.81
CA ASP A 101 -6.91 10.94 -7.67
C ASP A 101 -6.57 11.89 -8.84
N LYS A 102 -5.41 12.56 -8.79
CA LYS A 102 -4.90 13.49 -9.81
C LYS A 102 -3.46 13.15 -10.16
N LYS A 103 -3.10 13.32 -11.45
CA LYS A 103 -1.74 13.07 -11.95
C LYS A 103 -0.72 14.03 -11.36
N GLU A 104 -1.12 15.27 -11.14
CA GLU A 104 -0.26 16.30 -10.53
C GLU A 104 0.09 15.91 -9.08
N THR A 105 -0.87 15.38 -8.32
CA THR A 105 -0.60 14.84 -6.98
C THR A 105 0.35 13.64 -7.06
N GLN A 106 0.13 12.73 -8.00
CA GLN A 106 1.01 11.57 -8.20
C GLN A 106 2.46 12.01 -8.49
N GLN A 107 2.64 13.00 -9.36
CA GLN A 107 3.95 13.55 -9.70
C GLN A 107 4.62 14.20 -8.49
N ASN A 108 3.89 15.03 -7.74
CA ASN A 108 4.44 15.70 -6.56
C ASN A 108 4.89 14.71 -5.49
N ILE A 109 4.12 13.64 -5.25
CA ILE A 109 4.53 12.58 -4.32
C ILE A 109 5.77 11.85 -4.85
N HIS A 110 5.81 11.50 -6.13
CA HIS A 110 6.97 10.83 -6.74
C HIS A 110 8.27 11.67 -6.61
N GLU A 111 8.16 12.99 -6.71
CA GLU A 111 9.30 13.90 -6.60
C GLU A 111 9.63 14.34 -5.16
N SER A 112 8.80 13.96 -4.19
CA SER A 112 8.91 14.42 -2.80
C SER A 112 10.19 13.93 -2.11
N THR A 113 10.63 14.69 -1.10
CA THR A 113 11.80 14.36 -0.28
C THR A 113 11.61 13.02 0.44
N ALA A 114 10.42 12.78 0.99
CA ALA A 114 10.08 11.54 1.68
C ALA A 114 10.16 10.33 0.74
N GLN A 115 9.60 10.43 -0.47
CA GLN A 115 9.61 9.33 -1.45
C GLN A 115 11.02 8.98 -1.92
N LYS A 116 11.86 10.00 -2.17
CA LYS A 116 13.27 9.78 -2.54
C LYS A 116 14.06 9.10 -1.42
N ALA A 117 13.84 9.50 -0.17
CA ALA A 117 14.47 8.86 0.98
C ALA A 117 14.01 7.39 1.14
N PHE A 118 12.72 7.12 0.93
CA PHE A 118 12.16 5.78 0.95
C PHE A 118 12.78 4.87 -0.12
N PHE A 119 12.87 5.31 -1.38
CA PHE A 119 13.49 4.50 -2.43
C PHE A 119 14.99 4.27 -2.24
N LYS A 120 15.71 5.24 -1.67
CA LYS A 120 17.11 5.03 -1.29
C LYS A 120 17.25 3.89 -0.28
N GLU A 121 16.37 3.83 0.71
CA GLU A 121 16.38 2.75 1.71
C GLU A 121 15.97 1.40 1.10
N ARG A 122 15.00 1.40 0.17
CA ARG A 122 14.60 0.21 -0.59
C ARG A 122 15.80 -0.43 -1.28
N ASP A 123 16.63 0.37 -1.94
CA ASP A 123 17.79 -0.13 -2.67
C ASP A 123 18.83 -0.76 -1.71
N GLU A 124 18.96 -0.24 -0.49
CA GLU A 124 19.79 -0.86 0.55
C GLU A 124 19.19 -2.19 1.06
N VAL A 125 17.86 -2.26 1.20
CA VAL A 125 17.16 -3.50 1.55
C VAL A 125 17.28 -4.55 0.45
N PHE A 126 17.19 -4.16 -0.83
CA PHE A 126 17.37 -5.06 -1.95
C PHE A 126 18.78 -5.64 -2.03
N LYS A 127 19.81 -4.86 -1.69
CA LYS A 127 21.18 -5.38 -1.56
C LYS A 127 21.29 -6.49 -0.51
N LEU A 128 20.60 -6.36 0.63
CA LEU A 128 20.56 -7.41 1.66
C LEU A 128 19.87 -8.69 1.17
N LEU A 129 18.87 -8.54 0.30
CA LEU A 129 18.14 -9.66 -0.31
C LEU A 129 18.82 -10.23 -1.57
N ASN A 130 19.94 -9.66 -2.00
CA ASN A 130 20.60 -9.96 -3.29
C ASN A 130 19.69 -9.74 -4.51
N TRP A 131 18.84 -8.72 -4.46
CA TRP A 131 17.90 -8.35 -5.51
C TRP A 131 18.44 -7.20 -6.38
N PRO A 132 18.01 -7.09 -7.65
CA PRO A 132 18.33 -5.93 -8.48
C PRO A 132 17.66 -4.66 -7.94
N THR A 133 18.31 -3.51 -8.06
CA THR A 133 17.82 -2.21 -7.59
C THR A 133 17.13 -1.41 -8.70
N ASP A 134 16.48 -2.09 -9.63
CA ASP A 134 15.83 -1.45 -10.77
C ASP A 134 14.61 -0.63 -10.32
N GLU A 135 14.34 0.48 -11.02
CA GLU A 135 13.17 1.31 -10.75
C GLU A 135 11.86 0.54 -11.02
N GLY A 136 10.91 0.62 -10.08
CA GLY A 136 9.58 0.02 -10.20
C GLY A 136 9.39 -1.34 -9.51
N LEU A 137 10.46 -1.93 -8.97
CA LEU A 137 10.32 -3.12 -8.12
C LEU A 137 9.83 -2.72 -6.72
N SER A 138 8.81 -3.43 -6.25
CA SER A 138 8.34 -3.40 -4.86
C SER A 138 8.94 -4.57 -4.09
N THR A 139 9.08 -4.43 -2.77
CA THR A 139 9.59 -5.53 -1.95
C THR A 139 8.60 -6.68 -1.89
N CYS A 140 7.32 -6.35 -1.74
CA CYS A 140 6.26 -7.36 -1.73
C CYS A 140 5.90 -7.80 -3.17
N THR A 141 6.05 -9.09 -3.48
CA THR A 141 5.76 -9.72 -4.78
C THR A 141 4.60 -10.72 -4.67
N ASP A 142 3.88 -10.97 -5.78
CA ASP A 142 2.77 -11.93 -5.84
C ASP A 142 3.24 -13.37 -6.17
N ASN A 143 4.47 -13.76 -5.77
CA ASN A 143 5.10 -15.02 -6.20
C ASN A 143 5.36 -15.99 -5.01
N PHE A 144 4.56 -17.06 -4.94
CA PHE A 144 4.24 -17.69 -3.66
C PHE A 144 5.10 -18.85 -3.15
N MET A 145 5.89 -19.57 -3.97
CA MET A 145 6.46 -20.85 -3.50
C MET A 145 7.97 -21.01 -3.68
N PHE A 146 8.50 -20.81 -4.88
CA PHE A 146 9.95 -20.95 -5.09
C PHE A 146 10.71 -19.74 -4.50
N GLU A 147 10.16 -18.54 -4.64
CA GLU A 147 10.77 -17.30 -4.11
C GLU A 147 10.77 -17.24 -2.57
N VAL A 148 9.71 -17.73 -1.90
CA VAL A 148 9.67 -17.78 -0.41
C VAL A 148 10.85 -18.56 0.15
N VAL A 149 11.19 -19.70 -0.45
CA VAL A 149 12.28 -20.56 0.03
C VAL A 149 13.63 -19.87 -0.14
N GLU A 150 13.86 -19.22 -1.29
CA GLU A 150 15.08 -18.48 -1.59
C GLU A 150 15.26 -17.25 -0.69
N VAL A 151 14.19 -16.46 -0.50
CA VAL A 151 14.19 -15.32 0.43
C VAL A 151 14.41 -15.80 1.86
N PHE A 152 13.73 -16.86 2.28
CA PHE A 152 13.91 -17.42 3.62
C PHE A 152 15.36 -17.89 3.86
N GLN A 153 15.96 -18.58 2.88
CA GLN A 153 17.38 -18.98 2.97
C GLN A 153 18.30 -17.77 3.07
N THR A 154 18.06 -16.71 2.30
CA THR A 154 18.80 -15.44 2.40
C THR A 154 18.70 -14.85 3.81
N LEU A 155 17.48 -14.73 4.35
CA LEU A 155 17.24 -14.20 5.70
C LEU A 155 17.93 -15.01 6.81
N GLN A 156 18.11 -16.32 6.61
CA GLN A 156 18.84 -17.19 7.56
C GLN A 156 20.34 -16.87 7.64
N THR A 157 20.90 -16.24 6.60
CA THR A 157 22.31 -15.83 6.57
C THR A 157 22.56 -14.45 7.16
N LEU A 158 21.50 -13.66 7.36
CA LEU A 158 21.60 -12.28 7.82
C LEU A 158 21.63 -12.18 9.35
N ALA A 159 22.33 -11.15 9.83
CA ALA A 159 22.28 -10.77 11.24
C ALA A 159 20.88 -10.28 11.62
N GLU A 160 20.51 -10.42 12.89
CA GLU A 160 19.19 -10.02 13.39
C GLU A 160 18.83 -8.57 13.07
N LYS A 161 19.80 -7.65 13.21
CA LYS A 161 19.62 -6.22 12.87
C LYS A 161 19.19 -6.01 11.41
N ASP A 162 19.70 -6.82 10.48
CA ASP A 162 19.43 -6.68 9.05
C ASP A 162 18.07 -7.28 8.70
N VAL A 163 17.69 -8.39 9.35
CA VAL A 163 16.32 -8.93 9.28
C VAL A 163 15.30 -7.94 9.82
N MET A 164 15.60 -7.28 10.94
CA MET A 164 14.72 -6.24 11.52
C MET A 164 14.61 -5.01 10.62
N ARG A 165 15.69 -4.63 9.92
CA ARG A 165 15.66 -3.56 8.92
C ARG A 165 14.75 -3.91 7.74
N ILE A 166 14.86 -5.13 7.21
CA ILE A 166 13.99 -5.64 6.13
C ILE A 166 12.52 -5.68 6.59
N LEU A 167 12.25 -6.23 7.78
CA LEU A 167 10.91 -6.28 8.36
C LEU A 167 10.31 -4.87 8.49
N THR A 168 11.09 -3.91 9.01
CA THR A 168 10.65 -2.52 9.17
C THR A 168 10.31 -1.93 7.81
N PHE A 169 11.15 -2.14 6.79
CA PHE A 169 10.91 -1.64 5.44
C PHE A 169 9.60 -2.20 4.86
N VAL A 170 9.40 -3.52 4.94
CA VAL A 170 8.17 -4.18 4.46
C VAL A 170 6.95 -3.63 5.19
N MET A 171 7.03 -3.41 6.50
CA MET A 171 5.91 -2.83 7.27
C MET A 171 5.61 -1.38 6.83
N VAL A 172 6.63 -0.57 6.53
CA VAL A 172 6.42 0.81 6.05
C VAL A 172 5.88 0.83 4.61
N GLU A 173 6.37 -0.02 3.72
CA GLU A 173 5.90 -0.15 2.32
C GLU A 173 4.40 -0.51 2.25
N THR A 174 3.93 -1.26 3.24
CA THR A 174 2.57 -1.82 3.30
C THR A 174 1.64 -1.04 4.23
N LEU A 175 2.14 0.05 4.84
CA LEU A 175 1.36 0.92 5.70
C LEU A 175 0.32 1.69 4.88
N ALA A 176 -0.96 1.41 5.16
CA ALA A 176 -2.07 2.00 4.42
C ALA A 176 -2.17 3.52 4.64
N SER A 177 -2.19 4.26 3.54
CA SER A 177 -2.36 5.72 3.53
C SER A 177 -3.78 6.13 3.94
N GLY A 178 -3.92 7.33 4.53
CA GLY A 178 -5.22 7.88 4.90
C GLY A 178 -5.95 7.10 5.99
N THR A 179 -5.22 6.58 6.97
CA THR A 179 -5.77 5.83 8.12
C THR A 179 -5.42 6.51 9.44
N ALA A 180 -6.23 6.28 10.48
CA ALA A 180 -5.91 6.73 11.83
C ALA A 180 -4.57 6.20 12.37
N LEU A 181 -4.08 5.08 11.84
CA LEU A 181 -2.76 4.56 12.21
C LEU A 181 -1.64 5.51 11.74
N VAL A 182 -1.77 6.14 10.57
CA VAL A 182 -0.81 7.15 10.10
C VAL A 182 -0.81 8.37 11.01
N GLU A 183 -1.97 8.81 11.47
CA GLU A 183 -2.10 9.91 12.43
C GLU A 183 -1.41 9.60 13.77
N LEU A 184 -1.68 8.41 14.31
CA LEU A 184 -1.07 7.92 15.54
C LEU A 184 0.46 7.79 15.41
N LEU A 185 0.94 7.18 14.32
CA LEU A 185 2.37 7.00 14.08
C LEU A 185 3.07 8.34 13.85
N GLY A 186 2.47 9.26 13.10
CA GLY A 186 3.00 10.61 12.89
C GLY A 186 3.23 11.34 14.22
N LYS A 187 2.27 11.22 15.15
CA LYS A 187 2.39 11.74 16.52
C LYS A 187 3.45 11.01 17.34
N MET A 188 3.43 9.67 17.37
CA MET A 188 4.38 8.86 18.16
C MET A 188 5.83 9.06 17.73
N LEU A 189 6.07 9.19 16.43
CA LEU A 189 7.39 9.39 15.83
C LEU A 189 7.82 10.87 15.85
N ASN A 190 6.95 11.78 16.32
CA ASN A 190 7.14 13.23 16.27
C ASN A 190 7.52 13.70 14.86
N VAL A 191 6.79 13.24 13.84
CA VAL A 191 7.06 13.60 12.44
C VAL A 191 6.92 15.11 12.27
N ASN A 192 8.01 15.74 11.84
CA ASN A 192 8.03 17.15 11.47
C ASN A 192 7.81 17.28 9.95
N MET A 193 6.63 17.73 9.54
CA MET A 193 6.33 17.87 8.11
C MET A 193 7.18 18.92 7.39
N GLN A 194 7.85 19.84 8.10
CA GLN A 194 8.80 20.77 7.46
C GLN A 194 9.99 20.04 6.81
N ASP A 195 10.35 18.85 7.31
CA ASP A 195 11.45 18.05 6.77
C ASP A 195 11.09 17.41 5.42
N PHE A 196 9.78 17.26 5.13
CA PHE A 196 9.30 16.43 4.01
C PHE A 196 8.43 17.20 3.02
N TRP A 197 7.82 18.31 3.43
CA TRP A 197 6.87 19.06 2.62
C TRP A 197 7.07 20.56 2.76
N GLN A 198 6.79 21.27 1.67
CA GLN A 198 6.81 22.73 1.60
C GLN A 198 5.57 23.22 0.85
N PRO A 199 5.05 24.42 1.18
CA PRO A 199 3.93 25.00 0.46
C PRO A 199 4.19 25.11 -1.04
N GLU A 200 3.27 24.59 -1.84
CA GLU A 200 3.37 24.60 -3.30
C GLU A 200 2.04 24.96 -3.96
N GLY A 201 2.09 25.42 -5.21
CA GLY A 201 0.91 25.89 -5.96
C GLY A 201 -0.19 24.84 -6.09
N HIS A 202 0.17 23.59 -6.38
CA HIS A 202 -0.79 22.50 -6.55
C HIS A 202 -1.65 22.28 -5.31
N PHE A 203 -1.07 22.33 -4.11
CA PHE A 203 -1.81 22.24 -2.85
C PHE A 203 -2.90 23.31 -2.76
N PHE A 204 -2.56 24.56 -3.05
CA PHE A 204 -3.54 25.65 -3.00
C PHE A 204 -4.64 25.49 -4.03
N ASP A 205 -4.36 24.96 -5.21
CA ASP A 205 -5.36 24.72 -6.26
C ASP A 205 -6.43 23.69 -5.85
N LEU A 206 -6.10 22.76 -4.95
CA LEU A 206 -7.04 21.77 -4.43
C LEU A 206 -8.05 22.35 -3.43
N ILE A 207 -7.70 23.42 -2.71
CA ILE A 207 -8.53 23.97 -1.64
C ILE A 207 -9.61 24.88 -2.22
N ARG A 208 -10.88 24.59 -1.88
CA ARG A 208 -12.04 25.36 -2.38
C ARG A 208 -12.78 26.15 -1.30
N ASP A 209 -12.73 25.71 -0.05
CA ASP A 209 -13.42 26.39 1.05
C ASP A 209 -12.78 27.76 1.31
N LYS A 210 -13.54 28.82 1.05
CA LYS A 210 -13.09 30.20 1.22
C LYS A 210 -12.80 30.55 2.68
N ASN A 211 -13.51 29.97 3.63
CA ASN A 211 -13.27 30.20 5.05
C ASN A 211 -11.95 29.54 5.49
N ALA A 212 -11.65 28.35 4.99
CA ALA A 212 -10.37 27.69 5.23
C ALA A 212 -9.20 28.48 4.62
N ILE A 213 -9.35 28.98 3.39
CA ILE A 213 -8.34 29.81 2.73
C ILE A 213 -8.11 31.11 3.51
N ASN A 214 -9.19 31.75 3.99
CA ASN A 214 -9.07 32.97 4.78
C ASN A 214 -8.39 32.71 6.14
N ALA A 215 -8.64 31.55 6.76
CA ALA A 215 -7.96 31.15 7.99
C ALA A 215 -6.46 30.87 7.75
N MET A 216 -6.09 30.21 6.64
CA MET A 216 -4.67 30.09 6.23
C MET A 216 -4.02 31.46 6.01
N LEU A 217 -4.77 32.41 5.43
CA LEU A 217 -4.30 33.79 5.27
C LEU A 217 -4.07 34.48 6.62
N ALA A 218 -4.90 34.19 7.62
CA ALA A 218 -4.70 34.71 8.98
C ALA A 218 -3.44 34.12 9.63
N ASP A 219 -3.14 32.84 9.40
CA ASP A 219 -1.94 32.18 9.92
C ASP A 219 -0.65 32.77 9.34
N ILE A 220 -0.64 33.09 8.03
CA ILE A 220 0.57 33.58 7.36
C ILE A 220 0.72 35.11 7.39
N GLY A 221 -0.40 35.84 7.26
CA GLY A 221 -0.41 37.30 7.09
C GLY A 221 -0.98 38.07 8.29
N GLY A 222 -1.44 37.36 9.31
CA GLY A 222 -2.10 37.95 10.47
C GLY A 222 -3.58 38.25 10.26
N LYS A 223 -4.28 38.42 11.39
CA LYS A 223 -5.74 38.61 11.43
C LYS A 223 -6.22 39.82 10.63
N GLU A 224 -5.53 40.95 10.71
CA GLU A 224 -5.94 42.19 10.02
C GLU A 224 -5.96 42.02 8.49
N VAL A 225 -4.99 41.29 7.94
CA VAL A 225 -4.91 41.00 6.51
C VAL A 225 -6.03 40.06 6.09
N ALA A 226 -6.33 39.05 6.90
CA ALA A 226 -7.44 38.14 6.64
C ALA A 226 -8.80 38.85 6.68
N ASP A 227 -9.06 39.65 7.72
CA ASP A 227 -10.30 40.41 7.89
C ASP A 227 -10.52 41.40 6.73
N GLY A 228 -9.46 42.10 6.32
CA GLY A 228 -9.49 43.01 5.16
C GLY A 228 -9.76 42.33 3.82
N ASN A 229 -9.60 41.00 3.74
CA ASN A 229 -9.77 40.22 2.51
C ASN A 229 -10.93 39.21 2.57
N VAL A 230 -11.78 39.26 3.60
CA VAL A 230 -12.88 38.30 3.80
C VAL A 230 -13.87 38.29 2.62
N THR A 231 -14.11 39.44 2.00
CA THR A 231 -15.00 39.59 0.84
C THR A 231 -14.30 39.30 -0.49
N SER A 232 -12.98 39.40 -0.56
CA SER A 232 -12.15 39.11 -1.75
C SER A 232 -12.37 37.68 -2.27
N THR A 233 -12.14 37.43 -3.56
CA THR A 233 -12.31 36.07 -4.12
C THR A 233 -11.27 35.11 -3.55
N ALA A 234 -11.54 33.80 -3.58
CA ALA A 234 -10.58 32.77 -3.16
C ALA A 234 -9.25 32.86 -3.92
N LYS A 235 -9.30 33.22 -5.22
CA LYS A 235 -8.11 33.44 -6.04
C LYS A 235 -7.25 34.59 -5.50
N VAL A 236 -7.87 35.70 -5.09
CA VAL A 236 -7.15 36.84 -4.51
C VAL A 236 -6.51 36.45 -3.18
N GLN A 237 -7.24 35.75 -2.31
CA GLN A 237 -6.68 35.31 -1.02
C GLN A 237 -5.51 34.32 -1.20
N LYS A 238 -5.62 33.34 -2.11
CA LYS A 238 -4.51 32.43 -2.45
C LYS A 238 -3.29 33.18 -3.01
N LYS A 239 -3.52 34.20 -3.85
CA LYS A 239 -2.43 35.06 -4.33
C LYS A 239 -1.72 35.74 -3.16
N ILE A 240 -2.47 36.29 -2.21
CA ILE A 240 -1.87 36.95 -1.03
C ILE A 240 -1.04 35.95 -0.20
N ILE A 241 -1.53 34.73 0.00
CA ILE A 241 -0.76 33.68 0.68
C ILE A 241 0.55 33.43 -0.09
N ASN A 242 0.48 33.28 -1.41
CA ASN A 242 1.66 33.10 -2.24
C ASN A 242 2.63 34.30 -2.16
N ASP A 243 2.13 35.53 -2.14
CA ASP A 243 2.93 36.75 -1.99
C ASP A 243 3.74 36.75 -0.67
N TYR A 244 3.19 36.20 0.42
CA TYR A 244 3.93 35.98 1.67
C TYR A 244 4.97 34.87 1.54
N LEU A 245 4.66 33.77 0.84
CA LEU A 245 5.60 32.65 0.68
C LEU A 245 6.81 33.03 -0.20
N THR A 246 6.60 33.88 -1.20
CA THR A 246 7.65 34.31 -2.15
C THR A 246 8.33 35.62 -1.76
N GLY A 247 7.77 36.38 -0.80
CA GLY A 247 8.23 37.73 -0.47
C GLY A 247 7.86 38.78 -1.53
N GLU A 248 6.91 38.49 -2.41
CA GLU A 248 6.48 39.41 -3.47
C GLU A 248 5.58 40.51 -2.89
N GLY A 249 6.17 41.67 -2.61
CA GLY A 249 5.43 42.83 -2.09
C GLY A 249 5.01 42.69 -0.62
N ARG A 250 5.53 41.67 0.09
CA ARG A 250 5.27 41.37 1.50
C ARG A 250 6.53 40.83 2.16
N GLU A 251 6.61 40.88 3.49
CA GLU A 251 7.66 40.21 4.24
C GLU A 251 7.56 38.69 4.04
N GLN A 252 8.65 38.07 3.62
CA GLN A 252 8.64 36.65 3.28
C GLN A 252 8.50 35.78 4.52
N VAL A 253 7.64 34.77 4.46
CA VAL A 253 7.47 33.75 5.50
C VAL A 253 7.97 32.41 4.99
N ASN A 254 9.07 31.91 5.58
CA ASN A 254 9.77 30.71 5.08
C ASN A 254 9.28 29.40 5.69
N ASP A 255 8.80 29.41 6.95
CA ASP A 255 8.53 28.19 7.72
C ASP A 255 7.04 27.95 7.98
N TRP A 256 6.16 28.57 7.18
CA TRP A 256 4.72 28.40 7.35
C TRP A 256 4.27 27.00 6.92
N MET A 257 3.48 26.37 7.78
CA MET A 257 2.90 25.06 7.56
C MET A 257 1.39 25.12 7.83
N PRO A 258 0.52 24.66 6.93
CA PRO A 258 -0.91 24.66 7.20
C PRO A 258 -1.25 23.65 8.29
N ASN A 259 -2.32 23.92 9.05
CA ASN A 259 -2.86 23.00 10.06
C ASN A 259 -3.11 21.57 9.53
N TYR A 260 -3.36 21.42 8.22
CA TYR A 260 -3.54 20.13 7.55
C TYR A 260 -2.32 19.21 7.58
N MET A 261 -1.11 19.73 7.85
CA MET A 261 0.13 18.94 7.89
C MET A 261 0.58 18.60 9.31
N LYS A 262 -0.26 18.85 10.32
CA LYS A 262 0.00 18.46 11.70
C LYS A 262 -0.36 17.01 11.92
N PHE A 263 0.29 16.38 12.91
CA PHE A 263 -0.10 15.09 13.45
C PHE A 263 -0.50 15.22 14.92
N PRO A 264 -1.78 14.94 15.28
CA PRO A 264 -2.87 14.57 14.39
C PRO A 264 -3.32 15.72 13.47
N PHE A 265 -3.96 15.38 12.35
CA PHE A 265 -4.53 16.32 11.39
C PHE A 265 -5.43 17.35 12.07
N GLN A 266 -5.31 18.63 11.67
CA GLN A 266 -6.15 19.71 12.18
C GLN A 266 -6.84 20.46 11.03
N SER A 267 -8.18 20.51 11.06
CA SER A 267 -8.95 21.32 10.11
C SER A 267 -8.95 22.80 10.49
N TYR A 268 -9.12 23.68 9.49
CA TYR A 268 -9.30 25.12 9.73
C TYR A 268 -10.74 25.51 10.08
N THR A 269 -11.72 24.68 9.70
CA THR A 269 -13.14 24.98 9.89
C THR A 269 -13.84 23.86 10.66
N LYS A 270 -14.98 24.20 11.26
CA LYS A 270 -15.85 23.26 11.98
C LYS A 270 -16.45 22.17 11.09
N ASN A 271 -16.38 22.33 9.77
CA ASN A 271 -16.87 21.34 8.82
C ASN A 271 -15.92 20.14 8.69
N GLY A 272 -14.69 20.23 9.23
CA GLY A 272 -13.70 19.17 9.12
C GLY A 272 -13.16 18.99 7.70
N ALA A 273 -12.55 17.83 7.47
CA ALA A 273 -11.96 17.42 6.20
C ALA A 273 -12.27 15.95 5.88
N GLY A 274 -13.49 15.50 6.20
CA GLY A 274 -13.94 14.13 5.97
C GLY A 274 -13.09 13.12 6.75
N GLU A 275 -12.62 12.07 6.07
CA GLU A 275 -11.88 10.98 6.70
C GLU A 275 -10.60 11.42 7.42
N LEU A 276 -9.93 12.50 6.97
CA LEU A 276 -8.75 13.01 7.69
C LEU A 276 -9.11 13.50 9.10
N THR A 277 -10.28 14.14 9.26
CA THR A 277 -10.76 14.55 10.59
C THR A 277 -11.17 13.35 11.42
N ASN A 278 -11.92 12.41 10.85
CA ASN A 278 -12.32 11.18 11.54
C ASN A 278 -11.11 10.37 12.04
N ASN A 279 -10.09 10.23 11.19
CA ASN A 279 -8.86 9.50 11.51
C ASN A 279 -8.08 10.17 12.64
N ALA A 280 -7.97 11.50 12.64
CA ALA A 280 -7.30 12.24 13.70
C ALA A 280 -8.02 12.10 15.04
N GLU A 281 -9.35 12.23 15.04
CA GLU A 281 -10.18 12.04 16.23
C GLU A 281 -9.99 10.63 16.81
N TYR A 282 -10.07 9.60 15.96
CA TYR A 282 -9.87 8.21 16.38
C TYR A 282 -8.46 7.95 16.94
N ALA A 283 -7.43 8.58 16.37
CA ALA A 283 -6.05 8.48 16.86
C ALA A 283 -5.85 9.18 18.22
N GLU A 284 -6.66 10.18 18.55
CA GLU A 284 -6.64 10.87 19.85
C GLU A 284 -7.44 10.16 20.94
N GLU A 285 -8.53 9.47 20.56
CA GLU A 285 -9.39 8.73 21.50
C GLU A 285 -8.73 7.46 22.07
N MET A 286 -7.64 6.97 21.45
CA MET A 286 -6.94 5.80 21.97
C MET A 286 -6.30 6.10 23.35
N PRO A 287 -6.70 5.38 24.42
CA PRO A 287 -6.14 5.60 25.74
C PRO A 287 -4.63 5.31 25.74
N LYS A 288 -3.88 6.20 26.41
CA LYS A 288 -2.42 6.09 26.63
C LYS A 288 -2.02 4.83 27.39
#